data_AF-A0A7X0L801-F1
#
_entry.id   AF-A0A7X0L801-F1
#
_cell.length_a   1.000
_cell.length_b   1.000
_cell.length_c   1.000
_cell.angle_alpha   90.00
_cell.angle_beta   90.00
_cell.angle_gamma   90.00
#
_symmetry.space_group_name_H-M   'P 1'
#
loop_
_entity.id
_entity.type
_entity.pdbx_description
1 polymer ?
#
loop_
_entity_poly.entity_id
_entity_poly.type
_entity_poly.pdbx_seq_one_letter_code
_entity_poly.pdbx_strand_id
1 'polypeptide(L)'
;MWTSRPDGGPERLVTLVDGVFAIAITLLVLDLSVPRELDPAAYRRALGELLPDLGAYALSVVVLGSFWRDHRRIFQDVREIDGQVIGLSMVGLGVAALVPFPTRLLAEYGAQSVSVAVYAGAVAALGACHLAVAAVLARRPWLRHDRPCEAATRLYLLDSATSVVVFLATSRWSW
;
A
#
# COMPACT_ATOMS: atom_id res chain seq x y z
N MET A 1 9.28 14.64 -35.26
CA MET A 1 9.81 13.28 -35.02
C MET A 1 10.67 13.33 -33.77
N TRP A 2 10.06 13.15 -32.59
CA TRP A 2 10.72 13.20 -31.29
C TRP A 2 10.96 11.75 -30.85
N THR A 3 12.12 11.20 -31.14
CA THR A 3 12.57 9.92 -30.57
C THR A 3 13.38 10.21 -29.31
N SER A 4 12.71 10.74 -28.29
CA SER A 4 13.27 10.72 -26.95
C SER A 4 13.06 9.30 -26.45
N ARG A 5 14.09 8.44 -26.59
CA ARG A 5 14.19 7.30 -25.69
C ARG A 5 14.23 7.92 -24.29
N PRO A 6 13.24 7.72 -23.41
CA PRO A 6 13.31 8.30 -22.08
C PRO A 6 14.56 7.72 -21.43
N ASP A 7 15.54 8.58 -21.17
CA ASP A 7 16.72 8.26 -20.38
C ASP A 7 16.22 7.94 -18.96
N GLY A 8 15.95 6.65 -18.77
CA GLY A 8 15.16 6.17 -17.66
C GLY A 8 14.41 4.91 -17.99
N GLY A 9 15.12 3.78 -18.00
CA GLY A 9 14.48 2.47 -18.02
C GLY A 9 13.55 2.25 -16.82
N PRO A 10 12.93 1.05 -16.75
CA PRO A 10 12.07 0.63 -15.63
C PRO A 10 12.68 0.92 -14.25
N GLU A 11 14.01 0.92 -14.14
CA GLU A 11 14.78 1.12 -12.91
C GLU A 11 14.50 2.48 -12.25
N ARG A 12 14.33 3.56 -13.03
CA ARG A 12 14.05 4.89 -12.46
C ARG A 12 12.69 4.93 -11.79
N LEU A 13 11.69 4.32 -12.41
CA LEU A 13 10.36 4.20 -11.84
C LEU A 13 10.39 3.36 -10.56
N VAL A 14 11.08 2.21 -10.61
CA VAL A 14 11.26 1.35 -9.42
C VAL A 14 11.95 2.10 -8.28
N THR A 15 12.99 2.89 -8.58
CA THR A 15 13.71 3.66 -7.56
C THR A 15 12.82 4.71 -6.91
N LEU A 16 11.99 5.39 -7.71
CA LEU A 16 11.02 6.34 -7.19
C LEU A 16 9.97 5.66 -6.30
N VAL A 17 9.49 4.49 -6.74
CA VAL A 17 8.52 3.70 -5.97
C VAL A 17 9.12 3.24 -4.63
N ASP A 18 10.34 2.72 -4.65
CA ASP A 18 11.08 2.33 -3.45
C ASP A 18 11.20 3.50 -2.45
N GLY A 19 11.54 4.69 -2.95
CA GLY A 19 11.64 5.89 -2.13
C GLY A 19 10.31 6.30 -1.49
N VAL A 20 9.21 6.32 -2.24
CA VAL A 20 7.90 6.71 -1.72
C VAL A 20 7.37 5.70 -0.70
N PHE A 21 7.51 4.39 -0.96
CA PHE A 21 7.10 3.37 0.01
C PHE A 21 7.93 3.45 1.30
N ALA A 22 9.24 3.67 1.20
CA ALA A 22 10.09 3.88 2.36
C ALA A 22 9.63 5.08 3.19
N ILE A 23 9.37 6.23 2.54
CA ILE A 23 8.86 7.43 3.22
C ILE A 23 7.50 7.15 3.86
N ALA A 24 6.54 6.58 3.13
CA ALA A 24 5.21 6.28 3.65
C ALA A 24 5.26 5.38 4.89
N ILE A 25 6.10 4.34 4.88
CA ILE A 25 6.33 3.46 6.05
C ILE A 25 6.92 4.25 7.23
N THR A 26 7.90 5.13 6.99
CA THR A 26 8.50 5.93 8.06
C THR A 26 7.55 6.99 8.62
N LEU A 27 6.59 7.49 7.84
CA LEU A 27 5.61 8.45 8.34
C LEU A 27 4.63 7.80 9.32
N LEU A 28 4.36 6.50 9.22
CA LEU A 28 3.44 5.80 10.11
C LEU A 28 3.86 5.88 11.60
N VAL A 29 5.16 5.92 11.89
CA VAL A 29 5.62 5.97 13.29
C VAL A 29 5.37 7.34 13.94
N LEU A 30 5.21 8.39 13.14
CA LEU A 30 5.06 9.76 13.65
C LEU A 30 3.74 10.00 14.38
N ASP A 31 2.73 9.17 14.12
CA ASP A 31 1.44 9.26 14.78
C ASP A 31 1.43 8.54 16.15
N LEU A 32 2.45 7.75 16.46
CA LEU A 32 2.60 7.14 17.78
C LEU A 32 3.11 8.19 18.78
N SER A 33 2.22 8.67 19.65
CA SER A 33 2.56 9.70 20.63
C SER A 33 2.10 9.32 22.04
N VAL A 34 2.92 9.67 23.02
CA VAL A 34 2.59 9.54 24.44
C VAL A 34 2.52 10.95 25.04
N PRO A 35 1.46 11.31 25.79
CA PRO A 35 1.36 12.61 26.44
C PRO A 35 2.57 12.89 27.33
N ARG A 36 2.99 14.17 27.38
CA ARG A 36 4.10 14.62 28.23
C ARG A 36 3.60 14.85 29.66
N GLU A 37 4.54 14.89 30.61
CA GLU A 37 4.28 15.29 32.01
C GLU A 37 3.29 14.39 32.78
N LEU A 38 3.27 13.09 32.47
CA LEU A 38 2.46 12.10 33.18
C LEU A 38 3.13 11.64 34.48
N ASP A 39 2.33 11.47 35.54
CA ASP A 39 2.78 10.74 36.73
C ASP A 39 3.04 9.25 36.40
N PRO A 40 3.78 8.50 37.25
CA PRO A 40 4.12 7.11 36.95
C PRO A 40 2.93 6.17 36.74
N ALA A 41 1.76 6.43 37.37
CA ALA A 41 0.56 5.62 37.21
C ALA A 41 -0.18 5.96 35.91
N ALA A 42 -0.30 7.25 35.58
CA ALA A 42 -0.86 7.75 34.34
C ALA A 42 -0.01 7.33 33.13
N TYR A 43 1.31 7.32 33.25
CA TYR A 43 2.23 6.83 32.23
C TYR A 43 1.98 5.36 31.88
N ARG A 44 1.83 4.48 32.89
CA ARG A 44 1.52 3.06 32.66
C ARG A 44 0.16 2.86 31.98
N ARG A 45 -0.82 3.71 32.29
CA ARG A 45 -2.14 3.67 31.63
C ARG A 45 -2.03 4.09 30.16
N ALA A 46 -1.33 5.19 29.88
CA ALA A 46 -1.10 5.68 28.53
C ALA A 46 -0.38 4.64 27.64
N LEU A 47 0.56 3.87 28.20
CA LEU A 47 1.20 2.74 27.52
C LEU A 47 0.22 1.65 27.10
N GLY A 48 -0.77 1.33 27.94
CA GLY A 48 -1.83 0.37 27.61
C GLY A 48 -2.78 0.90 26.53
N GLU A 49 -3.07 2.20 26.57
CA GLU A 49 -3.91 2.89 25.58
C GLU A 49 -3.22 3.03 24.21
N LEU A 50 -1.89 2.91 24.15
CA LEU A 50 -1.11 2.94 22.90
C LEU A 50 -1.15 1.61 22.11
N LEU A 51 -1.59 0.52 22.73
CA LEU A 51 -1.60 -0.81 22.08
C LEU A 51 -2.43 -0.87 20.78
N PRO A 52 -3.65 -0.30 20.71
CA PRO A 52 -4.42 -0.24 19.46
C PRO A 52 -3.68 0.55 18.36
N ASP A 53 -3.04 1.67 18.72
CA ASP A 53 -2.28 2.51 17.78
C ASP A 53 -1.09 1.74 17.21
N LEU A 54 -0.37 1.01 18.07
CA LEU A 54 0.70 0.10 17.65
C LEU A 54 0.18 -1.00 16.71
N GLY A 55 -1.03 -1.51 16.96
CA GLY A 55 -1.70 -2.48 16.09
C GLY A 55 -2.00 -1.92 14.69
N ALA A 56 -2.59 -0.73 14.62
CA ALA A 56 -2.87 -0.03 13.36
C ALA A 56 -1.57 0.30 12.60
N TYR A 57 -0.55 0.79 13.32
CA TYR A 57 0.79 1.01 12.79
C TYR A 57 1.37 -0.27 12.16
N ALA A 58 1.43 -1.37 12.93
CA ALA A 58 2.02 -2.62 12.49
C ALA A 58 1.28 -3.20 11.28
N LEU A 59 -0.06 -3.14 11.29
CA LEU A 59 -0.89 -3.54 10.16
C LEU A 59 -0.51 -2.76 8.89
N SER A 60 -0.41 -1.44 8.97
CA SER A 60 -0.08 -0.60 7.81
C SER A 60 1.35 -0.78 7.30
N VAL A 61 2.32 -1.03 8.20
CA VAL A 61 3.68 -1.41 7.81
C VAL A 61 3.67 -2.71 7.00
N VAL A 62 2.92 -3.73 7.44
CA VAL A 62 2.81 -5.01 6.73
C VAL A 62 2.11 -4.84 5.38
N VAL A 63 1.05 -4.03 5.32
CA VAL A 63 0.32 -3.75 4.08
C VAL A 63 1.20 -3.03 3.07
N LEU A 64 1.80 -1.89 3.43
CA LEU A 64 2.68 -1.13 2.54
C LEU A 64 3.91 -1.97 2.12
N GLY A 65 4.51 -2.71 3.06
CA GLY A 65 5.64 -3.59 2.78
C GLY A 65 5.30 -4.73 1.83
N SER A 66 4.07 -5.25 1.86
CA SER A 66 3.61 -6.29 0.94
C SER A 66 3.38 -5.73 -0.47
N PHE A 67 2.72 -4.58 -0.59
CA PHE A 67 2.58 -3.88 -1.87
C PHE A 67 3.93 -3.52 -2.50
N TRP A 68 4.87 -3.00 -1.70
CA TRP A 68 6.23 -2.72 -2.15
C TRP A 68 6.93 -3.99 -2.67
N ARG A 69 6.85 -5.09 -1.91
CA ARG A 69 7.46 -6.38 -2.30
C ARG A 69 6.90 -6.89 -3.61
N ASP A 70 5.60 -6.79 -3.79
CA ASP A 70 4.97 -7.28 -5.00
C ASP A 70 5.18 -6.35 -6.20
N HIS A 71 5.27 -5.04 -5.99
CA HIS A 71 5.76 -4.10 -7.00
C HIS A 71 7.16 -4.49 -7.49
N ARG A 72 8.09 -4.75 -6.57
CA ARG A 72 9.45 -5.20 -6.91
C ARG A 72 9.43 -6.48 -7.72
N ARG A 73 8.58 -7.46 -7.37
CA ARG A 73 8.42 -8.71 -8.13
C ARG A 73 7.89 -8.47 -9.54
N ILE A 74 6.88 -7.61 -9.70
CA ILE A 74 6.31 -7.30 -11.02
C ILE A 74 7.36 -6.66 -11.93
N PHE A 75 8.10 -5.67 -11.42
CA PHE A 75 9.04 -4.89 -12.22
C PHE A 75 10.41 -5.56 -12.42
N GLN A 76 10.72 -6.63 -11.69
CA GLN A 76 11.93 -7.45 -11.93
C GLN A 76 11.94 -8.09 -13.33
N ASP A 77 10.77 -8.41 -13.88
CA ASP A 77 10.64 -9.05 -15.19
C ASP A 77 10.29 -8.05 -16.32
N VAL A 78 10.21 -6.75 -16.03
CA VAL A 78 9.86 -5.70 -17.00
C VAL A 78 11.11 -5.19 -17.72
N ARG A 79 11.11 -5.28 -19.06
CA ARG A 79 12.19 -4.82 -19.93
C ARG A 79 12.05 -3.34 -20.31
N GLU A 80 10.83 -2.92 -20.62
CA GLU A 80 10.51 -1.57 -21.08
C GLU A 80 9.23 -1.07 -20.40
N ILE A 81 9.14 0.23 -20.16
CA ILE A 81 7.98 0.89 -19.58
C ILE A 81 7.43 1.93 -20.56
N ASP A 82 6.11 2.06 -20.62
CA ASP A 82 5.42 3.08 -21.39
C ASP A 82 4.76 4.14 -20.48
N GLY A 83 4.30 5.23 -21.08
CA GLY A 83 3.66 6.33 -20.34
C GLY A 83 2.41 5.92 -19.56
N GLN A 84 1.70 4.86 -19.98
CA GLN A 84 0.52 4.38 -19.28
C GLN A 84 0.91 3.65 -17.98
N VAL A 85 1.93 2.80 -18.01
CA VAL A 85 2.49 2.14 -16.81
C VAL A 85 3.03 3.18 -15.83
N ILE A 86 3.73 4.20 -16.33
CA ILE A 86 4.23 5.31 -15.50
C ILE A 86 3.06 6.04 -14.85
N GLY A 87 2.05 6.45 -15.62
CA GLY A 87 0.89 7.18 -15.09
C GLY A 87 0.13 6.40 -14.02
N LEU A 88 -0.15 5.11 -14.26
CA LEU A 88 -0.79 4.25 -13.27
C LEU A 88 0.06 4.07 -12.00
N SER A 89 1.38 3.95 -12.17
CA SER A 89 2.31 3.87 -11.03
C SER A 89 2.34 5.16 -10.23
N MET A 90 2.26 6.33 -10.88
CA MET A 90 2.16 7.63 -10.18
C MET A 90 0.88 7.74 -9.35
N VAL A 91 -0.27 7.30 -9.90
CA VAL A 91 -1.52 7.23 -9.14
C VAL A 91 -1.38 6.30 -7.94
N GLY A 92 -0.80 5.10 -8.14
CA GLY A 92 -0.52 4.16 -7.06
C GLY A 92 0.37 4.74 -5.97
N LEU A 93 1.40 5.52 -6.33
CA LEU A 93 2.26 6.22 -5.38
C LEU A 93 1.52 7.29 -4.60
N GLY A 94 0.63 8.05 -5.24
CA GLY A 94 -0.23 9.01 -4.56
C GLY A 94 -1.11 8.35 -3.50
N VAL A 95 -1.69 7.19 -3.83
CA VAL A 95 -2.47 6.40 -2.86
C VAL A 95 -1.57 5.86 -1.74
N ALA A 96 -0.41 5.30 -2.06
CA ALA A 96 0.53 4.78 -1.05
C ALA A 96 0.99 5.86 -0.07
N ALA A 97 1.30 7.07 -0.57
CA ALA A 97 1.66 8.22 0.24
C ALA A 97 0.49 8.73 1.11
N LEU A 98 -0.76 8.44 0.73
CA LEU A 98 -1.95 8.79 1.51
C LEU A 98 -2.20 7.80 2.65
N VAL A 99 -1.73 6.54 2.59
CA VAL A 99 -1.99 5.47 3.60
C VAL A 99 -1.69 5.84 5.06
N PRO A 100 -0.72 6.70 5.40
CA PRO A 100 -0.54 7.14 6.79
C PRO A 100 -1.78 7.82 7.39
N PHE A 101 -2.47 8.66 6.61
CA PHE A 101 -3.67 9.36 7.06
C PHE A 101 -4.82 8.42 7.53
N PRO A 102 -5.30 7.46 6.72
CA PRO A 102 -6.34 6.55 7.17
C PRO A 102 -5.85 5.56 8.23
N THR A 103 -4.54 5.30 8.33
CA THR A 103 -3.99 4.50 9.44
C THR A 103 -4.19 5.21 10.77
N ARG A 104 -3.94 6.51 10.80
CA ARG A 104 -4.21 7.34 11.98
C ARG A 104 -5.69 7.37 12.35
N LEU A 105 -6.59 7.48 11.37
CA LEU A 105 -8.03 7.40 11.62
C LEU A 105 -8.43 6.03 12.21
N LEU A 106 -7.81 4.95 11.75
CA LEU A 106 -8.03 3.62 12.29
C LEU A 106 -7.51 3.47 13.71
N ALA A 107 -6.37 4.09 14.03
CA ALA A 107 -5.80 4.13 15.38
C ALA A 107 -6.72 4.89 16.35
N GLU A 108 -7.05 6.14 16.04
CA GLU A 108 -7.82 7.04 16.92
C GLU A 108 -9.32 6.67 16.99
N TYR A 109 -9.90 6.20 15.88
CA TYR A 109 -11.34 6.01 15.72
C TYR A 109 -11.70 4.62 15.18
N GLY A 110 -10.94 3.58 15.50
CA GLY A 110 -11.16 2.22 14.99
C GLY A 110 -12.53 1.61 15.33
N ALA A 111 -13.21 2.12 16.35
CA ALA A 111 -14.59 1.73 16.67
C ALA A 111 -15.64 2.30 15.69
N GLN A 112 -15.28 3.33 14.92
CA GLN A 112 -16.17 3.95 13.94
C GLN A 112 -16.04 3.24 12.60
N SER A 113 -17.16 2.74 12.08
CA SER A 113 -17.20 2.02 10.80
C SER A 113 -16.65 2.85 9.64
N VAL A 114 -16.83 4.17 9.68
CA VAL A 114 -16.31 5.10 8.67
C VAL A 114 -14.78 5.06 8.61
N SER A 115 -14.08 5.03 9.75
CA SER A 115 -12.60 4.99 9.79
C SER A 115 -12.06 3.70 9.19
N VAL A 116 -12.70 2.57 9.53
CA VAL A 116 -12.39 1.25 8.95
C VAL A 116 -12.63 1.26 7.44
N ALA A 117 -13.75 1.84 6.98
CA ALA A 117 -14.08 1.93 5.57
C ALA A 117 -13.09 2.80 4.79
N VAL A 118 -12.65 3.92 5.37
CA VAL A 118 -11.65 4.82 4.78
C VAL A 118 -10.29 4.12 4.64
N TYR A 119 -9.87 3.39 5.67
CA TYR A 119 -8.66 2.55 5.60
C TYR A 119 -8.76 1.46 4.54
N ALA A 120 -9.83 0.66 4.57
CA ALA A 120 -10.07 -0.39 3.60
C ALA A 120 -10.14 0.16 2.17
N GLY A 121 -10.75 1.34 1.99
CA GLY A 121 -10.83 2.03 0.71
C GLY A 121 -9.45 2.45 0.17
N ALA A 122 -8.57 2.97 1.03
CA ALA A 122 -7.20 3.31 0.64
C ALA A 122 -6.40 2.06 0.22
N VAL A 123 -6.50 0.98 0.99
CA VAL A 123 -5.85 -0.31 0.67
C VAL A 123 -6.40 -0.89 -0.64
N ALA A 124 -7.72 -0.87 -0.83
CA ALA A 124 -8.37 -1.34 -2.05
C ALA A 124 -7.98 -0.50 -3.28
N ALA A 125 -7.87 0.82 -3.14
CA ALA A 125 -7.40 1.70 -4.22
C ALA A 125 -5.95 1.41 -4.60
N LEU A 126 -5.07 1.16 -3.62
CA LEU A 126 -3.68 0.77 -3.85
C LEU A 126 -3.59 -0.58 -4.56
N GLY A 127 -4.43 -1.54 -4.16
CA GLY A 127 -4.59 -2.84 -4.82
C GLY A 127 -5.10 -2.72 -6.25
N ALA A 128 -6.10 -1.88 -6.50
CA ALA A 128 -6.64 -1.63 -7.84
C ALA A 128 -5.58 -1.03 -8.77
N CYS A 129 -4.74 -0.10 -8.27
CA CYS A 129 -3.63 0.46 -9.04
C CYS A 129 -2.59 -0.62 -9.41
N HIS A 130 -2.21 -1.47 -8.46
CA HIS A 130 -1.29 -2.58 -8.71
C HIS A 130 -1.87 -3.58 -9.72
N LEU A 131 -3.14 -3.94 -9.58
CA LEU A 131 -3.83 -4.83 -10.50
C LEU A 131 -3.90 -4.23 -11.91
N ALA A 132 -4.18 -2.93 -12.03
CA ALA A 132 -4.20 -2.24 -13.31
C ALA A 132 -2.83 -2.29 -14.00
N VAL A 133 -1.74 -2.02 -13.26
CA VAL A 133 -0.37 -2.15 -13.78
C VAL A 133 -0.08 -3.58 -14.22
N ALA A 134 -0.38 -4.57 -13.37
CA ALA A 134 -0.18 -5.98 -13.67
C ALA A 134 -0.96 -6.42 -14.93
N ALA A 135 -2.22 -5.98 -15.06
CA ALA A 135 -3.08 -6.28 -16.21
C ALA A 135 -2.59 -5.62 -17.50
N VAL A 136 -2.13 -4.37 -17.46
CA VAL A 136 -1.52 -3.69 -18.62
C VAL A 136 -0.27 -4.44 -19.05
N LEU A 137 0.61 -4.77 -18.12
CA LEU A 137 1.82 -5.53 -18.40
C LEU A 137 1.50 -6.94 -18.93
N ALA A 138 0.43 -7.59 -18.47
CA ALA A 138 0.05 -8.94 -18.92
C ALA A 138 -0.52 -8.93 -20.34
N ARG A 139 -1.23 -7.86 -20.71
CA ARG A 139 -1.74 -7.64 -22.07
C ARG A 139 -0.65 -7.22 -23.06
N ARG A 140 0.54 -6.85 -22.57
CA ARG A 140 1.67 -6.34 -23.35
C ARG A 140 2.94 -7.17 -23.09
N PRO A 141 2.96 -8.45 -23.52
CA PRO A 141 4.07 -9.36 -23.24
C PRO A 141 5.41 -8.88 -23.82
N TRP A 142 5.41 -8.05 -24.87
CA TRP A 142 6.63 -7.44 -25.42
C TRP A 142 7.37 -6.49 -24.46
N LEU A 143 6.72 -6.07 -23.37
CA LEU A 143 7.34 -5.29 -22.29
C LEU A 143 8.02 -6.16 -21.22
N ARG A 144 7.87 -7.50 -21.28
CA ARG A 144 8.38 -8.44 -20.27
C ARG A 144 9.50 -9.32 -20.84
N HIS A 145 10.33 -9.88 -19.97
CA HIS A 145 11.21 -10.99 -20.32
C HIS A 145 10.39 -12.30 -20.40
N ASP A 146 10.79 -13.25 -21.25
CA ASP A 146 10.08 -14.54 -21.50
C ASP A 146 10.10 -15.50 -20.28
N ARG A 147 9.41 -15.14 -19.19
CA ARG A 147 9.22 -16.02 -18.02
C ARG A 147 7.74 -16.21 -17.68
N PRO A 148 7.28 -17.45 -17.41
CA PRO A 148 5.87 -17.73 -17.10
C PRO A 148 5.44 -17.15 -15.74
N CYS A 149 4.24 -16.57 -15.72
CA CYS A 149 3.69 -15.70 -14.68
C CYS A 149 2.53 -16.36 -13.90
N GLU A 150 2.71 -17.55 -13.34
CA GLU A 150 1.61 -18.24 -12.63
C GLU A 150 1.62 -18.01 -11.10
N ALA A 151 2.78 -17.82 -10.49
CA ALA A 151 2.90 -17.70 -9.02
C ALA A 151 2.50 -16.30 -8.49
N ALA A 152 2.80 -15.24 -9.24
CA ALA A 152 2.53 -13.86 -8.82
C ALA A 152 1.02 -13.55 -8.82
N THR A 153 0.30 -13.98 -9.85
CA THR A 153 -1.15 -13.75 -9.98
C THR A 153 -1.95 -14.48 -8.89
N ARG A 154 -1.54 -15.69 -8.49
CA ARG A 154 -2.28 -16.51 -7.53
C ARG A 154 -2.14 -16.02 -6.09
N LEU A 155 -0.97 -15.48 -5.73
CA LEU A 155 -0.74 -14.85 -4.41
C LEU A 155 -1.45 -13.49 -4.30
N TYR A 156 -1.45 -12.69 -5.37
CA TYR A 156 -2.19 -11.42 -5.45
C TYR A 156 -3.71 -11.59 -5.35
N LEU A 157 -4.26 -12.64 -5.97
CA LEU A 157 -5.68 -12.99 -5.88
C LEU A 157 -6.07 -13.45 -4.47
N LEU A 158 -5.19 -14.19 -3.79
CA LEU A 158 -5.39 -14.58 -2.39
C LEU A 158 -5.36 -13.37 -1.45
N ASP A 159 -4.42 -12.45 -1.62
CA ASP A 159 -4.27 -11.26 -0.76
C ASP A 159 -5.40 -10.23 -0.98
N SER A 160 -5.81 -10.03 -2.25
CA SER A 160 -6.96 -9.18 -2.60
C SER A 160 -8.29 -9.77 -2.13
N ALA A 161 -8.44 -11.10 -2.18
CA ALA A 161 -9.63 -11.78 -1.65
C ALA A 161 -9.76 -11.57 -0.13
N THR A 162 -8.65 -11.52 0.61
CA THR A 162 -8.68 -11.21 2.05
C THR A 162 -9.27 -9.83 2.32
N SER A 163 -8.88 -8.82 1.53
CA SER A 163 -9.39 -7.44 1.67
C SER A 163 -10.87 -7.33 1.30
N VAL A 164 -11.32 -8.02 0.24
CA VAL A 164 -12.73 -8.05 -0.19
C VAL A 164 -13.60 -8.86 0.78
N VAL A 165 -13.09 -9.96 1.34
CA VAL A 165 -13.79 -10.77 2.35
C VAL A 165 -13.92 -10.01 3.66
N VAL A 166 -12.87 -9.30 4.09
CA VAL A 166 -12.94 -8.42 5.27
C VAL A 166 -13.94 -7.29 5.03
N PHE A 167 -13.97 -6.68 3.84
CA PHE A 167 -14.95 -5.63 3.51
C PHE A 167 -16.40 -6.17 3.47
N LEU A 168 -16.64 -7.35 2.88
CA LEU A 168 -17.96 -7.98 2.83
C LEU A 168 -18.43 -8.53 4.18
N ALA A 169 -17.50 -8.98 5.03
CA ALA A 169 -17.81 -9.41 6.39
C ALA A 169 -18.16 -8.21 7.28
N THR A 170 -17.49 -7.07 7.07
CA THR A 170 -17.72 -5.84 7.85
C THR A 170 -18.99 -5.10 7.40
N SER A 171 -19.31 -5.09 6.10
CA SER A 171 -20.51 -4.42 5.58
C SER A 171 -21.83 -5.14 5.90
N ARG A 172 -21.77 -6.40 6.34
CA ARG A 172 -22.93 -7.16 6.80
C ARG A 172 -23.28 -6.92 8.28
N TRP A 173 -22.49 -6.12 8.99
CA TRP A 173 -22.60 -5.92 10.44
C TRP A 173 -22.86 -4.47 10.87
N SER A 174 -23.32 -3.63 9.94
CA SER A 174 -23.81 -2.29 10.28
C SER A 174 -25.28 -2.12 9.87
N TRP A 175 -26.16 -2.28 10.87
CA TRP A 175 -27.58 -1.89 10.97
C TRP A 175 -28.61 -2.75 10.23
#